data_AF-A0A3Q2PHN9-F1
#
_entry.id   AF-A0A3Q2PHN9-F1
#
_cell.length_a   1.000
_cell.length_b   1.000
_cell.length_c   1.000
_cell.angle_alpha   90.00
_cell.angle_beta   90.00
_cell.angle_gamma   90.00
#
_symmetry.space_group_name_H-M   'P 1'
#
loop_
_entity.id
_entity.type
_entity.pdbx_description
1 polymer ?
#
loop_
_entity_poly.entity_id
_entity_poly.type
_entity_poly.pdbx_seq_one_letter_code
_entity_poly.pdbx_strand_id
1 'polypeptide(L)'
;MWSVFFVFLSYLDRNVVRGDLLSHALDAEKESKEMFSMINGTFCAKVSLIGENVLYQVSDGAEVVRTVVSPAGRLVNCSVVVNQMEVKSFVYECRLGLKEQRAGQRLEARFLRMYEAKVMCREFRERSERSSPVGVDGRSAGKEQEKALKRSKRGFTYPGTLWCGAGNMADNYNQLGEFAETDSCCRVHDHCPHVIHAFSSNYGYTNFKWHSICHCDCDNE
;
A
#
# COMPACT_ATOMS: atom_id res chain seq x y z
N MET A 1 23.51 -16.58 -43.30
CA MET A 1 22.75 -15.47 -43.92
C MET A 1 21.26 -15.45 -43.51
N TRP A 2 20.91 -15.87 -42.29
CA TRP A 2 19.53 -15.87 -41.76
C TRP A 2 19.53 -15.64 -40.23
N SER A 3 20.23 -14.62 -39.74
CA SER A 3 20.30 -14.35 -38.28
C SER A 3 20.08 -12.89 -37.89
N VAL A 4 19.67 -12.03 -38.82
CA VAL A 4 19.46 -10.59 -38.55
C VAL A 4 18.01 -10.14 -38.76
N PHE A 5 17.16 -10.97 -39.36
CA PHE A 5 15.78 -10.57 -39.69
C PHE A 5 14.75 -10.76 -38.56
N PHE A 6 15.02 -11.58 -37.53
CA PHE A 6 14.08 -11.77 -36.42
C PHE A 6 14.24 -10.75 -35.28
N VAL A 7 15.27 -9.90 -35.30
CA VAL A 7 15.42 -8.83 -34.30
C VAL A 7 14.64 -7.57 -34.68
N PHE A 8 14.31 -7.37 -35.97
CA PHE A 8 13.62 -6.15 -36.42
C PHE A 8 12.09 -6.25 -36.44
N LEU A 9 11.50 -7.45 -36.44
CA LEU A 9 10.03 -7.60 -36.38
C LEU A 9 9.45 -7.56 -34.95
N SER A 10 10.27 -7.72 -33.91
CA SER A 10 9.82 -7.49 -32.51
C SER A 10 9.93 -6.04 -32.07
N TYR A 11 10.58 -5.17 -32.87
CA TYR A 11 10.78 -3.76 -32.53
C TYR A 11 9.64 -2.85 -33.02
N LEU A 12 8.92 -3.26 -34.07
CA LEU A 12 7.83 -2.46 -34.65
C LEU A 12 6.44 -2.79 -34.07
N ASP A 13 6.27 -3.92 -33.39
CA ASP A 13 4.96 -4.35 -32.85
C ASP A 13 4.78 -4.04 -31.35
N ARG A 14 5.66 -3.23 -30.74
CA ARG A 14 5.51 -2.78 -29.34
C ARG A 14 4.79 -1.43 -29.21
N ASN A 15 4.44 -0.80 -30.34
CA ASN A 15 3.85 0.53 -30.36
C ASN A 15 2.34 0.56 -30.65
N VAL A 16 1.70 -0.57 -30.93
CA VAL A 16 0.29 -0.57 -31.39
C VAL A 16 -0.73 -0.87 -30.27
N VAL A 17 -0.32 -1.40 -29.10
CA VAL A 17 -1.27 -1.67 -27.98
C VAL A 17 -1.08 -0.71 -26.79
N ARG A 18 -0.34 0.40 -26.97
CA ARG A 18 -0.09 1.39 -25.90
C ARG A 18 -0.91 2.68 -26.04
N GLY A 19 -1.66 2.83 -27.13
CA GLY A 19 -2.41 4.05 -27.45
C GLY A 19 -3.80 4.12 -26.80
N ASP A 20 -4.58 3.04 -26.85
CA ASP A 20 -6.03 3.12 -26.56
C ASP A 20 -6.44 2.77 -25.13
N LEU A 21 -5.62 2.01 -24.38
CA LEU A 21 -5.90 1.73 -22.97
C LEU A 21 -5.38 2.83 -22.03
N LEU A 22 -4.35 3.57 -22.46
CA LEU A 22 -3.85 4.73 -21.73
C LEU A 22 -4.70 5.97 -22.01
N SER A 23 -5.26 6.15 -23.20
CA SER A 23 -6.17 7.29 -23.45
C SER A 23 -7.41 7.23 -22.54
N HIS A 24 -7.99 6.04 -22.35
CA HIS A 24 -9.11 5.85 -21.42
C HIS A 24 -8.72 6.00 -19.93
N ALA A 25 -7.48 5.67 -19.55
CA ALA A 25 -6.96 5.89 -18.20
C ALA A 25 -6.59 7.37 -17.95
N LEU A 26 -6.05 8.05 -18.96
CA LEU A 26 -5.69 9.48 -18.93
C LEU A 26 -6.91 10.39 -18.89
N ASP A 27 -8.06 9.95 -19.44
CA ASP A 27 -9.31 10.69 -19.30
C ASP A 27 -9.92 10.57 -17.89
N ALA A 28 -9.63 9.49 -17.14
CA ALA A 28 -10.00 9.37 -15.73
C ALA A 28 -9.04 10.16 -14.79
N GLU A 29 -7.80 10.41 -15.22
CA GLU A 29 -6.80 11.17 -14.47
C GLU A 29 -6.92 12.70 -14.67
N LYS A 30 -7.70 13.12 -15.68
CA LYS A 30 -7.92 14.52 -16.08
C LYS A 30 -8.69 15.37 -15.04
N GLU A 31 -9.23 14.76 -14.00
CA GLU A 31 -9.83 15.46 -12.85
C GLU A 31 -8.96 15.50 -11.60
N SER A 32 -7.74 14.96 -11.63
CA SER A 32 -6.83 15.09 -10.51
C SER A 32 -6.18 16.48 -10.54
N LYS A 33 -6.70 17.40 -9.71
CA LYS A 33 -6.07 18.71 -9.44
C LYS A 33 -4.82 18.51 -8.59
N GLU A 34 -3.86 17.76 -9.10
CA GLU A 34 -2.59 17.59 -8.44
C GLU A 34 -1.74 18.82 -8.70
N MET A 35 -1.03 19.32 -7.69
CA MET A 35 -0.09 20.44 -7.85
C MET A 35 1.30 20.04 -7.37
N PHE A 36 2.28 20.11 -8.26
CA PHE A 36 3.68 19.78 -7.99
C PHE A 36 4.52 21.06 -7.93
N SER A 37 5.40 21.16 -6.94
CA SER A 37 6.40 22.22 -6.84
C SER A 37 7.75 21.62 -6.49
N MET A 38 8.81 22.01 -7.20
CA MET A 38 10.17 21.77 -6.72
C MET A 38 10.93 23.07 -6.47
N ILE A 39 11.70 23.04 -5.38
CA ILE A 39 12.63 24.10 -5.00
C ILE A 39 14.01 23.45 -4.89
N ASN A 40 15.01 23.97 -5.60
CA ASN A 40 16.40 23.50 -5.59
C ASN A 40 16.65 22.02 -6.01
N GLY A 41 15.68 21.36 -6.67
CA GLY A 41 15.86 20.02 -7.27
C GLY A 41 15.85 18.82 -6.30
N THR A 42 15.78 19.09 -4.99
CA THR A 42 15.68 18.10 -3.91
C THR A 42 14.40 18.25 -3.09
N PHE A 43 13.89 19.48 -2.97
CA PHE A 43 12.62 19.72 -2.30
C PHE A 43 11.47 19.50 -3.28
N CYS A 44 10.54 18.62 -2.92
CA CYS A 44 9.32 18.36 -3.67
C CYS A 44 8.09 18.57 -2.79
N ALA A 45 7.08 19.27 -3.30
CA ALA A 45 5.76 19.32 -2.73
C ALA A 45 4.72 18.83 -3.75
N LYS A 46 3.79 17.98 -3.30
CA LYS A 46 2.62 17.52 -4.03
C LYS A 46 1.36 17.85 -3.23
N VAL A 47 0.37 18.43 -3.87
CA VAL A 47 -0.98 18.61 -3.30
C VAL A 47 -1.95 17.73 -4.08
N SER A 48 -2.76 16.96 -3.38
CA SER A 48 -3.85 16.16 -3.97
C SER A 48 -5.13 16.37 -3.17
N LEU A 49 -6.28 16.29 -3.85
CA LEU A 49 -7.60 16.31 -3.19
C LEU A 49 -8.01 14.89 -2.80
N ILE A 50 -8.43 14.69 -1.55
CA ILE A 50 -8.92 13.40 -1.02
C ILE A 50 -10.32 13.61 -0.45
N GLY A 51 -11.33 13.39 -1.29
CA GLY A 51 -12.72 13.69 -0.94
C GLY A 51 -12.88 15.20 -0.67
N GLU A 52 -13.33 15.56 0.53
CA GLU A 52 -13.39 16.95 0.99
C GLU A 52 -12.06 17.47 1.56
N ASN A 53 -11.14 16.58 1.92
CA ASN A 53 -9.88 16.95 2.55
C ASN A 53 -8.78 17.21 1.50
N VAL A 54 -7.77 18.00 1.89
CA VAL A 54 -6.59 18.26 1.07
C VAL A 54 -5.39 17.52 1.66
N LEU A 55 -4.73 16.71 0.83
CA LEU A 55 -3.48 16.04 1.17
C LEU A 55 -2.30 16.84 0.65
N TYR A 56 -1.44 17.25 1.56
CA TYR A 56 -0.13 17.84 1.28
C TYR A 56 0.95 16.81 1.52
N GLN A 57 1.81 16.59 0.54
CA GLN A 57 2.99 15.74 0.67
C GLN A 57 4.22 16.58 0.37
N VAL A 58 5.17 16.63 1.30
CA VAL A 58 6.41 17.38 1.12
C VAL A 58 7.61 16.50 1.42
N SER A 59 8.65 16.61 0.60
CA SER A 59 9.88 15.83 0.72
C SER A 59 11.11 16.70 0.52
N ASP A 60 12.16 16.39 1.27
CA ASP A 60 13.50 16.97 1.17
C ASP A 60 14.49 15.98 0.53
N GLY A 61 14.00 14.83 0.06
CA GLY A 61 14.79 13.74 -0.49
C GLY A 61 15.29 12.72 0.54
N ALA A 62 15.14 12.98 1.84
CA ALA A 62 15.44 12.02 2.90
C ALA A 62 14.17 11.40 3.49
N GLU A 63 13.12 12.20 3.65
CA GLU A 63 11.82 11.75 4.15
C GLU A 63 10.66 12.43 3.42
N VAL A 64 9.45 11.88 3.57
CA VAL A 64 8.20 12.47 3.07
C VAL A 64 7.27 12.71 4.24
N VAL A 65 6.82 13.94 4.41
CA VAL A 65 5.78 14.31 5.38
C VAL A 65 4.46 14.39 4.64
N ARG A 66 3.48 13.61 5.08
CA ARG A 66 2.11 13.60 4.54
C ARG A 66 1.17 14.22 5.56
N THR A 67 0.48 15.27 5.16
CA THR A 67 -0.39 16.09 6.00
C THR A 67 -1.78 16.19 5.38
N VAL A 68 -2.82 15.76 6.11
CA VAL A 68 -4.21 15.83 5.68
C VAL A 68 -4.89 16.99 6.40
N VAL A 69 -5.48 17.92 5.66
CA VAL A 69 -6.14 19.12 6.17
C VAL A 69 -7.60 19.11 5.72
N SER A 70 -8.49 19.43 6.66
CA SER A 70 -9.93 19.59 6.40
C SER A 70 -10.23 20.88 5.64
N PRO A 71 -11.41 21.02 5.00
CA PRO A 71 -11.85 22.29 4.41
C PRO A 71 -11.82 23.47 5.38
N ALA A 72 -11.99 23.21 6.67
CA ALA A 72 -11.92 24.20 7.75
C ALA A 72 -10.48 24.63 8.11
N GLY A 73 -9.47 24.17 7.38
CA GLY A 73 -8.06 24.48 7.63
C GLY A 73 -7.45 23.77 8.84
N ARG A 74 -8.15 22.77 9.42
CA ARG A 74 -7.65 22.00 10.57
C ARG A 74 -6.94 20.74 10.10
N LEU A 75 -5.78 20.48 10.70
CA LEU A 75 -5.03 19.24 10.50
C LEU A 75 -5.84 18.06 11.04
N VAL A 76 -6.13 17.10 10.17
CA VAL A 76 -6.90 15.89 10.49
C VAL A 76 -5.95 14.73 10.80
N ASN A 77 -4.86 14.62 10.05
CA ASN A 77 -3.88 13.55 10.20
C ASN A 77 -2.51 14.01 9.69
N CYS A 78 -1.43 13.48 10.28
CA CYS A 78 -0.11 13.61 9.74
C CYS A 78 0.72 12.33 9.93
N SER A 79 1.53 11.99 8.92
CA SER A 79 2.48 10.88 8.96
C SER A 79 3.82 11.27 8.35
N VAL A 80 4.91 10.71 8.87
CA VAL A 80 6.26 10.90 8.37
C VAL A 80 6.79 9.57 7.86
N VAL A 81 7.17 9.53 6.59
CA VAL A 81 7.66 8.35 5.89
C VAL A 81 9.16 8.48 5.68
N VAL A 82 9.92 7.59 6.29
CA VAL A 82 11.41 7.54 6.21
C VAL A 82 11.88 6.40 5.28
N ASN A 83 10.95 5.65 4.68
CA ASN A 83 11.29 4.54 3.79
C ASN A 83 11.94 5.06 2.50
N GLN A 84 13.19 4.67 2.24
CA GLN A 84 13.95 5.14 1.08
C GLN A 84 13.28 4.85 -0.27
N MET A 85 12.56 3.73 -0.41
CA MET A 85 11.89 3.39 -1.66
C MET A 85 10.71 4.32 -1.92
N GLU A 86 9.90 4.60 -0.89
CA GLU A 86 8.78 5.54 -1.01
C GLU A 86 9.27 6.98 -1.26
N VAL A 87 10.33 7.40 -0.56
CA VAL A 87 10.93 8.73 -0.72
C VAL A 87 11.46 8.90 -2.14
N LYS A 88 12.23 7.92 -2.66
CA LYS A 88 12.76 7.96 -4.03
C LYS A 88 11.64 7.94 -5.07
N SER A 89 10.63 7.11 -4.87
CA SER A 89 9.46 7.06 -5.75
C SER A 89 8.74 8.40 -5.82
N PHE A 90 8.49 9.03 -4.66
CA PHE A 90 7.85 10.33 -4.58
C PHE A 90 8.66 11.44 -5.25
N VAL A 91 9.98 11.50 -5.00
CA VAL A 91 10.87 12.48 -5.64
C VAL A 91 10.91 12.28 -7.15
N TYR A 92 10.87 11.03 -7.63
CA TYR A 92 10.83 10.73 -9.06
C TYR A 92 9.52 11.18 -9.70
N GLU A 93 8.37 10.87 -9.09
CA GLU A 93 7.04 11.30 -9.52
C GLU A 93 6.97 12.83 -9.62
N CYS A 94 7.51 13.53 -8.63
CA CYS A 94 7.56 14.98 -8.62
C CYS A 94 8.37 15.60 -9.78
N ARG A 95 9.48 14.96 -10.15
CA ARG A 95 10.29 15.39 -11.31
C ARG A 95 9.52 15.20 -12.62
N LEU A 96 8.66 14.19 -12.70
CA LEU A 96 7.82 13.95 -13.87
C LEU A 96 6.63 14.93 -13.91
N GLY A 97 5.91 15.10 -12.80
CA GLY A 97 4.72 15.95 -12.70
C GLY A 97 4.98 17.44 -12.98
N LEU A 98 6.20 17.93 -12.80
CA LEU A 98 6.59 19.30 -13.16
C LEU A 98 6.58 19.60 -14.68
N LYS A 99 6.57 18.57 -15.53
CA LYS A 99 6.51 18.77 -16.98
C LYS A 99 5.09 19.12 -17.47
N GLU A 100 4.08 18.96 -16.62
CA GLU A 100 2.67 18.96 -17.04
C GLU A 100 1.82 20.08 -16.44
N GLN A 101 2.39 20.96 -15.59
CA GLN A 101 1.59 21.95 -14.87
C GLN A 101 1.51 23.34 -15.49
N ARG A 102 0.26 23.74 -15.78
CA ARG A 102 -0.17 25.14 -15.89
C ARG A 102 -0.46 25.68 -14.48
N ALA A 103 0.03 26.89 -14.23
CA ALA A 103 -0.20 27.63 -13.00
C ALA A 103 -1.71 27.84 -12.75
N GLY A 104 -2.21 27.37 -11.60
CA GLY A 104 -3.61 27.52 -11.23
C GLY A 104 -3.87 27.40 -9.73
N GLN A 105 -4.31 28.52 -9.15
CA GLN A 105 -4.81 28.77 -7.79
C GLN A 105 -3.83 28.70 -6.60
N ARG A 106 -3.91 29.76 -5.79
CA ARG A 106 -3.07 30.08 -4.62
C ARG A 106 -3.46 29.21 -3.44
N LEU A 107 -3.02 27.95 -3.44
CA LEU A 107 -3.11 27.05 -2.29
C LEU A 107 -2.22 27.54 -1.15
N GLU A 108 -2.67 27.32 0.08
CA GLU A 108 -2.02 27.83 1.29
C GLU A 108 -0.61 27.25 1.45
N ALA A 109 0.40 28.11 1.21
CA ALA A 109 1.80 27.70 1.09
C ALA A 109 2.42 27.17 2.38
N ARG A 110 1.73 27.28 3.52
CA ARG A 110 2.23 26.88 4.84
C ARG A 110 2.49 25.37 4.93
N PHE A 111 1.67 24.56 4.25
CA PHE A 111 1.86 23.10 4.18
C PHE A 111 2.81 22.66 3.07
N LEU A 112 3.29 23.60 2.24
CA LEU A 112 4.26 23.36 1.16
C LEU A 112 5.71 23.55 1.62
N ARG A 113 5.97 23.87 2.89
CA ARG A 113 7.33 24.04 3.41
C ARG A 113 7.67 22.89 4.35
N MET A 114 8.79 22.21 4.09
CA MET A 114 9.20 21.04 4.88
C MET A 114 9.28 21.32 6.38
N TYR A 115 9.95 22.42 6.74
CA TYR A 115 10.15 22.79 8.14
C TYR A 115 8.81 23.01 8.86
N GLU A 116 7.92 23.78 8.26
CA GLU A 116 6.59 24.08 8.83
C GLU A 116 5.73 22.81 8.92
N ALA A 117 5.76 21.96 7.89
CA ALA A 117 5.05 20.68 7.87
C ALA A 117 5.54 19.74 9.00
N LYS A 118 6.85 19.63 9.22
CA LYS A 118 7.43 18.81 10.30
C LYS A 118 7.01 19.32 11.69
N VAL A 119 7.07 20.63 11.91
CA VAL A 119 6.67 21.25 13.19
C VAL A 119 5.20 21.00 13.48
N MET A 120 4.31 21.28 12.52
CA MET A 120 2.87 21.05 12.67
C MET A 120 2.53 19.58 12.92
N CYS A 121 3.21 18.66 12.22
CA CYS A 121 3.05 17.22 12.41
C CYS A 121 3.44 16.79 13.83
N ARG A 122 4.55 17.31 14.35
CA ARG A 122 5.03 17.01 15.71
C ARG A 122 4.04 17.53 16.76
N GLU A 123 3.61 18.78 16.65
CA GLU A 123 2.64 19.38 17.57
C GLU A 123 1.31 18.61 17.58
N PHE A 124 0.85 18.16 16.41
CA PHE A 124 -0.37 17.36 16.31
C PHE A 124 -0.24 16.01 16.99
N ARG A 125 0.90 15.32 16.82
CA ARG A 125 1.18 14.05 17.51
C ARG A 125 1.21 14.24 19.02
N GLU A 126 1.91 15.26 19.51
CA GLU A 126 1.98 15.56 20.95
C GLU A 126 0.59 15.89 21.54
N ARG A 127 -0.26 16.60 20.79
CA ARG A 127 -1.63 16.91 21.22
C ARG A 127 -2.51 15.66 21.24
N SER A 128 -2.37 14.79 20.25
CA SER A 128 -3.07 13.51 20.17
C SER A 128 -2.66 12.56 21.32
N GLU A 129 -1.38 12.57 21.68
CA GLU A 129 -0.83 11.80 22.80
C GLU A 129 -1.31 12.35 24.15
N ARG A 130 -1.42 13.67 24.33
CA ARG A 130 -1.98 14.28 25.57
C ARG A 130 -3.50 14.12 25.71
N SER A 131 -4.24 13.97 24.62
CA SER A 131 -5.67 13.63 24.67
C SER A 131 -5.92 12.14 24.92
N SER A 132 -4.87 11.31 24.94
CA SER A 132 -4.94 9.95 25.45
C SER A 132 -4.71 9.99 26.97
N PRO A 133 -5.57 9.37 27.80
CA PRO A 133 -5.38 9.43 29.25
C PRO A 133 -4.14 8.62 29.65
N VAL A 134 -3.10 9.34 30.10
CA VAL A 134 -1.90 8.75 30.71
C VAL A 134 -2.26 8.32 32.14
N GLY A 135 -2.33 7.01 32.38
CA GLY A 135 -2.50 6.42 33.70
C GLY A 135 -1.25 6.62 34.58
N VAL A 136 -1.47 7.14 35.79
CA VAL A 136 -0.48 7.19 36.86
C VAL A 136 -0.67 5.98 37.78
N ASP A 137 0.45 5.39 38.18
CA ASP A 137 0.63 4.24 39.07
C ASP A 137 -0.35 4.13 40.25
N GLY A 138 -0.85 2.91 40.47
CA GLY A 138 -1.60 2.54 41.66
C GLY A 138 -1.94 1.05 41.69
N ARG A 139 -1.24 0.29 42.54
CA ARG A 139 -1.53 -1.11 42.87
C ARG A 139 -3.02 -1.32 43.21
N SER A 140 -3.70 -2.20 42.48
CA SER A 140 -4.54 -3.23 43.09
C SER A 140 -4.83 -4.34 42.08
N ALA A 141 -4.76 -5.58 42.57
CA ALA A 141 -4.94 -6.78 41.80
C ALA A 141 -6.40 -6.91 41.32
N GLY A 142 -6.58 -6.98 40.01
CA GLY A 142 -7.81 -7.40 39.35
C GLY A 142 -7.45 -8.05 38.03
N LYS A 143 -7.55 -9.39 37.95
CA LYS A 143 -7.34 -10.15 36.72
C LYS A 143 -8.52 -9.91 35.80
N GLU A 144 -8.47 -8.88 34.97
CA GLU A 144 -9.27 -8.82 33.75
C GLU A 144 -8.38 -9.14 32.56
N GLN A 145 -8.78 -10.19 31.87
CA GLN A 145 -8.09 -10.80 30.76
C GLN A 145 -8.17 -9.82 29.58
N GLU A 146 -7.12 -9.00 29.43
CA GLU A 146 -6.87 -8.21 28.24
C GLU A 146 -6.79 -9.19 27.05
N LYS A 147 -7.92 -9.40 26.37
CA LYS A 147 -7.89 -9.96 25.03
C LYS A 147 -7.28 -8.87 24.15
N ALA A 148 -5.95 -8.85 24.12
CA ALA A 148 -5.19 -8.16 23.10
C ALA A 148 -5.88 -8.46 21.78
N LEU A 149 -6.43 -7.43 21.14
CA LEU A 149 -6.94 -7.54 19.78
C LEU A 149 -5.72 -7.87 18.93
N LYS A 150 -5.42 -9.16 18.82
CA LYS A 150 -4.42 -9.67 17.89
C LYS A 150 -4.86 -9.13 16.54
N ARG A 151 -4.00 -8.29 15.96
CA ARG A 151 -4.12 -7.89 14.57
C ARG A 151 -4.23 -9.18 13.76
N SER A 152 -5.44 -9.54 13.33
CA SER A 152 -5.57 -10.71 12.46
C SER A 152 -4.75 -10.36 11.22
N LYS A 153 -3.79 -11.22 10.89
CA LYS A 153 -3.18 -11.16 9.57
C LYS A 153 -4.35 -11.33 8.62
N ARG A 154 -4.86 -10.25 8.03
CA ARG A 154 -5.75 -10.33 6.88
C ARG A 154 -4.89 -10.89 5.76
N GLY A 155 -4.82 -12.22 5.71
CA GLY A 155 -4.27 -12.96 4.58
C GLY A 155 -5.13 -12.72 3.36
N PHE A 156 -4.63 -13.10 2.20
CA PHE A 156 -5.43 -13.14 0.98
C PHE A 156 -6.37 -14.36 1.03
N THR A 157 -7.28 -14.40 2.01
CA THR A 157 -8.30 -15.44 2.14
C THR A 157 -9.67 -14.91 1.72
N TYR A 158 -10.50 -15.80 1.21
CA TYR A 158 -11.85 -15.48 0.77
C TYR A 158 -12.70 -14.99 1.97
N PRO A 159 -13.45 -13.88 1.84
CA PRO A 159 -14.27 -13.36 2.94
C PRO A 159 -15.24 -14.42 3.48
N GLY A 160 -15.35 -14.54 4.80
CA GLY A 160 -16.17 -15.56 5.45
C GLY A 160 -15.49 -16.93 5.59
N THR A 161 -14.25 -17.08 5.12
CA THR A 161 -13.41 -18.28 5.30
C THR A 161 -12.09 -17.91 5.97
N LEU A 162 -11.47 -18.87 6.65
CA LEU A 162 -10.17 -18.70 7.32
C LEU A 162 -9.05 -19.46 6.61
N TRP A 163 -9.37 -20.48 5.80
CA TRP A 163 -8.42 -21.38 5.15
C TRP A 163 -8.36 -21.19 3.63
N CYS A 164 -9.40 -20.68 3.00
CA CYS A 164 -9.44 -20.56 1.54
C CYS A 164 -8.63 -19.34 1.06
N GLY A 165 -7.34 -19.50 0.77
CA GLY A 165 -6.52 -18.39 0.27
C GLY A 165 -5.03 -18.66 0.17
N ALA A 166 -4.25 -17.58 0.06
CA ALA A 166 -2.79 -17.67 0.18
C ALA A 166 -2.41 -17.90 1.66
N GLY A 167 -2.36 -19.18 2.05
CA GLY A 167 -2.26 -19.62 3.44
C GLY A 167 -3.58 -19.45 4.20
N ASN A 168 -3.53 -19.50 5.53
CA ASN A 168 -4.71 -19.41 6.39
C ASN A 168 -4.57 -18.35 7.50
N MET A 169 -5.72 -17.90 8.02
CA MET A 169 -5.87 -16.93 9.11
C MET A 169 -6.39 -17.58 10.41
N ALA A 170 -6.52 -18.92 10.44
CA ALA A 170 -7.01 -19.63 11.61
C ALA A 170 -5.94 -19.62 12.73
N ASP A 171 -6.34 -19.28 13.95
CA ASP A 171 -5.47 -19.36 15.14
C ASP A 171 -5.23 -20.82 15.55
N ASN A 172 -6.13 -21.73 15.16
CA ASN A 172 -6.11 -23.16 15.48
C ASN A 172 -6.83 -23.99 14.42
N TYR A 173 -6.42 -25.27 14.29
CA TYR A 173 -6.90 -26.20 13.26
C TYR A 173 -8.43 -26.38 13.20
N ASN A 174 -9.10 -26.27 14.35
CA ASN A 174 -10.54 -26.48 14.46
C ASN A 174 -11.37 -25.21 14.18
N GLN A 175 -10.72 -24.06 13.97
CA GLN A 175 -11.42 -22.81 13.72
C GLN A 175 -11.80 -22.72 12.26
N LEU A 176 -13.09 -22.57 12.01
CA LEU A 176 -13.67 -22.36 10.70
C LEU A 176 -14.37 -20.99 10.68
N GLY A 177 -14.49 -20.42 9.49
CA GLY A 177 -15.21 -19.19 9.23
C GLY A 177 -16.73 -19.37 9.18
N GLU A 178 -17.40 -18.37 8.64
CA GLU A 178 -18.84 -18.34 8.41
C GLU A 178 -19.27 -19.46 7.43
N PHE A 179 -18.49 -19.67 6.37
CA PHE A 179 -18.73 -20.72 5.39
C PHE A 179 -18.02 -22.02 5.78
N ALA A 180 -18.42 -22.61 6.91
CA ALA A 180 -17.69 -23.71 7.54
C ALA A 180 -17.47 -24.95 6.64
N GLU A 181 -18.42 -25.27 5.76
CA GLU A 181 -18.30 -26.40 4.83
C GLU A 181 -17.18 -26.17 3.80
N THR A 182 -17.26 -25.07 3.05
CA THR A 182 -16.21 -24.65 2.10
C THR A 182 -14.85 -24.49 2.79
N ASP A 183 -14.84 -23.86 3.96
CA ASP A 183 -13.63 -23.58 4.72
C ASP A 183 -12.97 -24.88 5.23
N SER A 184 -13.78 -25.91 5.52
CA SER A 184 -13.26 -27.23 5.88
C SER A 184 -12.58 -27.91 4.69
N CYS A 185 -13.10 -27.77 3.47
CA CYS A 185 -12.42 -28.29 2.27
C CYS A 185 -11.06 -27.62 2.08
N CYS A 186 -11.00 -26.29 2.17
CA CYS A 186 -9.74 -25.55 2.08
C CYS A 186 -8.75 -25.91 3.20
N ARG A 187 -9.23 -26.17 4.42
CA ARG A 187 -8.39 -26.63 5.52
C ARG A 187 -7.71 -27.97 5.21
N VAL A 188 -8.47 -28.93 4.67
CA VAL A 188 -7.94 -30.24 4.29
C VAL A 188 -6.92 -30.09 3.17
N HIS A 189 -7.24 -29.28 2.16
CA HIS A 189 -6.34 -28.95 1.05
C HIS A 189 -5.00 -28.35 1.51
N ASP A 190 -5.05 -27.38 2.44
CA ASP A 190 -3.87 -26.75 3.05
C ASP A 190 -2.95 -27.75 3.78
N HIS A 191 -3.49 -28.90 4.22
CA HIS A 191 -2.76 -29.95 4.94
C HIS A 191 -2.34 -31.13 4.04
N CYS A 192 -2.34 -30.94 2.72
CA CYS A 192 -1.80 -31.94 1.80
C CYS A 192 -0.33 -32.29 2.13
N PRO A 193 0.04 -33.57 2.23
CA PRO A 193 1.41 -33.99 2.58
C PRO A 193 2.44 -33.62 1.50
N HIS A 194 1.99 -33.43 0.27
CA HIS A 194 2.84 -33.19 -0.89
C HIS A 194 2.53 -31.81 -1.49
N VAL A 195 3.21 -30.79 -0.97
CA VAL A 195 3.08 -29.40 -1.42
C VAL A 195 4.42 -28.81 -1.85
N ILE A 196 4.37 -27.96 -2.88
CA ILE A 196 5.49 -27.13 -3.34
C ILE A 196 5.04 -25.67 -3.17
N HIS A 197 5.55 -25.01 -2.13
CA HIS A 197 5.25 -23.62 -1.84
C HIS A 197 5.71 -22.68 -2.96
N ALA A 198 5.12 -21.49 -3.01
CA ALA A 198 5.50 -20.45 -3.96
C ALA A 198 7.01 -20.19 -3.93
N PHE A 199 7.63 -20.12 -5.11
CA PHE A 199 9.08 -19.88 -5.29
C PHE A 199 10.00 -20.89 -4.59
N SER A 200 9.49 -22.08 -4.25
CA SER A 200 10.28 -23.15 -3.64
C SER A 200 10.51 -24.31 -4.63
N SER A 201 11.53 -25.12 -4.34
CA SER A 201 11.83 -26.33 -5.10
C SER A 201 11.63 -27.55 -4.22
N ASN A 202 10.87 -28.53 -4.70
CA ASN A 202 10.70 -29.82 -4.04
C ASN A 202 10.46 -30.91 -5.11
N TYR A 203 10.76 -32.17 -4.80
CA TYR A 203 10.58 -33.30 -5.73
C TYR A 203 11.26 -33.12 -7.12
N GLY A 204 12.35 -32.35 -7.20
CA GLY A 204 13.02 -32.03 -8.46
C GLY A 204 12.28 -31.01 -9.35
N TYR A 205 11.21 -30.38 -8.85
CA TYR A 205 10.45 -29.35 -9.54
C TYR A 205 10.54 -28.01 -8.80
N THR A 206 10.66 -26.91 -9.54
CA THR A 206 10.66 -25.54 -8.99
C THR A 206 9.34 -24.84 -9.31
N ASN A 207 8.60 -24.46 -8.27
CA ASN A 207 7.38 -23.71 -8.42
C ASN A 207 7.70 -22.21 -8.60
N PHE A 208 7.68 -21.71 -9.84
CA PHE A 208 7.84 -20.28 -10.14
C PHE A 208 6.55 -19.46 -9.98
N LYS A 209 5.45 -20.07 -9.56
CA LYS A 209 4.18 -19.37 -9.33
C LYS A 209 4.18 -18.75 -7.93
N TRP A 210 3.32 -17.76 -7.77
CA TRP A 210 3.13 -17.02 -6.53
C TRP A 210 2.20 -17.71 -5.53
N HIS A 211 1.65 -18.88 -5.89
CA HIS A 211 0.80 -19.72 -5.04
C HIS A 211 1.40 -21.11 -4.89
N SER A 212 1.03 -21.83 -3.83
CA SER A 212 1.41 -23.23 -3.62
C SER A 212 0.81 -24.12 -4.70
N ILE A 213 1.52 -25.20 -5.05
CA ILE A 213 1.02 -26.29 -5.89
C ILE A 213 1.00 -27.55 -5.03
N CYS A 214 -0.09 -28.29 -5.02
CA CYS A 214 -0.22 -29.54 -4.28
C CYS A 214 -0.31 -30.75 -5.22
N HIS A 215 -0.39 -31.95 -4.64
CA HIS A 215 -0.54 -33.18 -5.42
C HIS A 215 -1.94 -33.29 -6.00
N CYS A 216 -2.07 -33.86 -7.20
CA CYS A 216 -3.37 -33.96 -7.89
C CYS A 216 -4.43 -34.69 -7.07
N ASP A 217 -4.04 -35.66 -6.25
CA ASP A 217 -4.98 -36.36 -5.35
C ASP A 217 -5.64 -35.39 -4.36
N CYS A 218 -4.87 -34.43 -3.81
CA CYS A 218 -5.39 -33.42 -2.89
C CYS A 218 -6.24 -32.35 -3.58
N ASP A 219 -5.99 -32.06 -4.87
CA ASP A 219 -6.77 -31.09 -5.65
C ASP A 219 -8.11 -31.67 -6.15
N ASN A 220 -8.25 -33.00 -6.20
CA ASN A 220 -9.43 -33.70 -6.72
C ASN A 220 -10.40 -34.21 -5.64
N GLU A 221 -10.08 -34.03 -4.36
CA GLU A 221 -10.94 -34.32 -3.20
C GLU A 221 -11.89 -33.16 -2.87
#